data_AF-A0A7S1RN74-F1
#
_entry.id   AF-A0A7S1RN74-F1
#
_cell.length_a   1.000
_cell.length_b   1.000
_cell.length_c   1.000
_cell.angle_alpha   90.00
_cell.angle_beta   90.00
_cell.angle_gamma   90.00
#
_symmetry.space_group_name_H-M   'P 1'
#
loop_
_entity.id
_entity.type
_entity.pdbx_description
1 polymer ?
#
loop_
_entity_poly.entity_id
_entity_poly.type
_entity_poly.pdbx_seq_one_letter_code
_entity_poly.pdbx_strand_id
1 'polypeptide(L)'
;MRPFNKGFASSYGIEDVWNTVVAVSWFNRTDRSARLSQLFGPYVPIFAEFLKPWRLNTPYPYRYPFGFVQTLRRVLRKGVPYVAVSQNAEGIMGLAGQFRMSDFPSVLVLSAGGYGHVALPLFHTAGKDISWIQKSVEDSMTKQAKREPVGRRKYFVSFVGTMGHSPRNMRQEMKNVSEDFLKSHDTRGRGVAFEHFSGPGSAVQWESIMFQSRFSLVPRGYGRTAFHLVEAIHRGLIPVYIYLDQPWLPYPHLYETFGYSTGISDLPRLLKKLNAMTDDEITAGESAVAAFARSHFTDEAVIEQMKAFLLGGPTDLVCQKLPESVTGKGTNNSAGVWAQ
;
A
#
# COMPACT_ATOMS: atom_id res chain seq x y z
N MET A 1 -25.03 21.16 -12.40
CA MET A 1 -23.73 20.83 -11.78
C MET A 1 -22.70 21.80 -12.32
N ARG A 2 -22.04 22.59 -11.47
CA ARG A 2 -20.92 23.45 -11.92
C ARG A 2 -19.69 22.57 -12.18
N PRO A 3 -18.90 22.84 -13.24
CA PRO A 3 -17.69 22.08 -13.50
C PRO A 3 -16.73 22.22 -12.32
N PHE A 4 -16.21 21.08 -11.85
CA PHE A 4 -15.16 21.04 -10.83
C PHE A 4 -13.94 21.80 -11.37
N ASN A 5 -13.56 22.87 -10.67
CA ASN A 5 -12.48 23.76 -11.07
C ASN A 5 -11.12 23.05 -10.96
N LYS A 6 -10.37 23.03 -12.07
CA LYS A 6 -8.95 22.62 -12.14
C LYS A 6 -8.09 23.70 -11.47
N GLY A 7 -7.64 23.49 -10.24
CA GLY A 7 -6.83 24.50 -9.56
C GLY A 7 -6.00 24.05 -8.36
N PHE A 8 -6.11 22.79 -7.92
CA PHE A 8 -5.23 22.24 -6.90
C PHE A 8 -4.51 21.05 -7.51
N ALA A 9 -3.19 21.00 -7.38
CA ALA A 9 -2.40 19.81 -7.67
C ALA A 9 -2.82 18.72 -6.67
N SER A 10 -3.93 18.03 -6.95
CA SER A 10 -4.43 16.94 -6.15
C SER A 10 -3.45 15.78 -6.24
N SER A 11 -2.99 15.26 -5.11
CA SER A 11 -2.40 13.93 -5.07
C SER A 11 -3.45 12.93 -5.55
N TYR A 12 -3.15 12.15 -6.60
CA TYR A 12 -4.08 11.23 -7.25
C TYR A 12 -4.10 9.85 -6.58
N GLY A 13 -4.80 9.67 -5.47
CA GLY A 13 -4.82 8.35 -4.81
C GLY A 13 -5.65 7.31 -5.58
N ILE A 14 -5.62 6.05 -5.15
CA ILE A 14 -6.56 5.02 -5.60
C ILE A 14 -8.03 5.44 -5.32
N GLU A 15 -8.25 6.32 -4.33
CA GLU A 15 -9.55 6.98 -4.10
C GLU A 15 -9.98 7.84 -5.30
N ASP A 16 -9.04 8.57 -5.93
CA ASP A 16 -9.29 9.41 -7.11
C ASP A 16 -9.59 8.58 -8.35
N VAL A 17 -8.80 7.53 -8.56
CA VAL A 17 -8.99 6.57 -9.65
C VAL A 17 -10.36 5.92 -9.51
N TRP A 18 -10.69 5.43 -8.30
CA TRP A 18 -12.00 4.87 -7.99
C TRP A 18 -13.12 5.86 -8.32
N ASN A 19 -13.06 7.07 -7.76
CA ASN A 19 -14.08 8.09 -8.00
C ASN A 19 -14.24 8.40 -9.49
N THR A 20 -13.14 8.48 -10.24
CA THR A 20 -13.14 8.73 -11.68
C THR A 20 -13.77 7.57 -12.45
N VAL A 21 -13.35 6.33 -12.18
CA VAL A 21 -13.89 5.13 -12.82
C VAL A 21 -15.38 5.02 -12.58
N VAL A 22 -15.84 5.23 -11.35
CA VAL A 22 -17.28 5.18 -11.07
C VAL A 22 -18.01 6.32 -11.75
N ALA A 23 -17.46 7.54 -11.73
CA ALA A 23 -18.11 8.67 -12.37
C ALA A 23 -18.29 8.45 -13.87
N VAL A 24 -17.25 7.98 -14.56
CA VAL A 24 -17.30 7.65 -15.99
C VAL A 24 -18.23 6.47 -16.25
N SER A 25 -18.11 5.38 -15.49
CA SER A 25 -18.89 4.16 -15.74
C SER A 25 -20.37 4.32 -15.42
N TRP A 26 -20.72 5.14 -14.42
CA TRP A 26 -22.10 5.27 -13.95
C TRP A 26 -22.80 6.54 -14.41
N PHE A 27 -22.17 7.71 -14.28
CA PHE A 27 -22.84 8.99 -14.63
C PHE A 27 -22.81 9.26 -16.14
N ASN A 28 -21.79 8.77 -16.86
CA ASN A 28 -21.69 8.92 -18.31
C ASN A 28 -22.22 7.70 -19.08
N ARG A 29 -22.94 6.78 -18.42
CA ARG A 29 -23.49 5.60 -19.09
C ARG A 29 -24.50 5.99 -20.18
N THR A 30 -24.36 5.36 -21.34
CA THR A 30 -25.29 5.48 -22.46
C THR A 30 -26.55 4.64 -22.23
N ASP A 31 -26.39 3.46 -21.64
CA ASP A 31 -27.51 2.61 -21.23
C ASP A 31 -28.14 3.11 -19.92
N ARG A 32 -29.33 3.71 -20.04
CA ARG A 32 -30.11 4.20 -18.89
C ARG A 32 -30.74 3.08 -18.08
N SER A 33 -30.86 1.86 -18.65
CA SER A 33 -31.41 0.69 -17.97
C SER A 33 -30.40 -0.02 -17.06
N ALA A 34 -29.11 0.28 -17.24
CA ALA A 34 -28.04 -0.29 -16.43
C ALA A 34 -28.25 -0.03 -14.94
N ARG A 35 -28.01 -1.07 -14.14
CA ARG A 35 -28.18 -1.10 -12.69
C ARG A 35 -26.83 -1.00 -12.00
N LEU A 36 -26.80 -0.35 -10.85
CA LEU A 36 -25.57 -0.17 -10.07
C LEU A 36 -24.94 -1.53 -9.71
N SER A 37 -25.79 -2.54 -9.51
CA SER A 37 -25.38 -3.90 -9.20
C SER A 37 -24.62 -4.62 -10.32
N GLN A 38 -24.70 -4.14 -11.56
CA GLN A 38 -23.89 -4.68 -12.66
C GLN A 38 -22.43 -4.22 -12.58
N LEU A 39 -22.14 -3.16 -11.81
CA LEU A 39 -20.80 -2.61 -11.65
C LEU A 39 -20.20 -2.90 -10.26
N PHE A 40 -21.04 -2.96 -9.24
CA PHE A 40 -20.60 -3.06 -7.83
C PHE A 40 -21.20 -4.25 -7.08
N GLY A 41 -21.85 -5.18 -7.78
CA GLY A 41 -22.51 -6.33 -7.17
C GLY A 41 -23.59 -5.89 -6.18
N PRO A 42 -23.64 -6.43 -4.96
CA PRO A 42 -24.65 -6.02 -3.99
C PRO A 42 -24.39 -4.62 -3.40
N TYR A 43 -23.19 -4.06 -3.56
CA TYR A 43 -22.74 -2.90 -2.79
C TYR A 43 -23.17 -1.55 -3.38
N VAL A 44 -23.48 -0.60 -2.49
CA VAL A 44 -23.60 0.82 -2.84
C VAL A 44 -22.25 1.51 -2.61
N PRO A 45 -21.61 2.10 -3.63
CA PRO A 45 -20.33 2.79 -3.48
C PRO A 45 -20.48 4.09 -2.68
N ILE A 46 -19.54 4.32 -1.77
CA ILE A 46 -19.39 5.57 -1.02
C ILE A 46 -18.33 6.43 -1.72
N PHE A 47 -18.74 7.59 -2.20
CA PHE A 47 -17.85 8.58 -2.83
C PHE A 47 -17.36 9.57 -1.79
N ALA A 48 -16.37 9.17 -1.01
CA ALA A 48 -15.70 10.03 -0.06
C ALA A 48 -14.20 9.89 -0.21
N GLU A 49 -13.51 11.02 -0.25
CA GLU A 49 -12.05 11.05 -0.17
C GLU A 49 -11.67 11.05 1.31
N PHE A 50 -11.09 9.95 1.79
CA PHE A 50 -10.67 9.81 3.18
C PHE A 50 -9.26 10.35 3.40
N LEU A 51 -8.48 10.53 2.32
CA LEU A 51 -7.13 11.11 2.37
C LEU A 51 -7.10 12.63 2.12
N LYS A 52 -7.92 13.19 1.23
CA LYS A 52 -7.78 14.63 0.87
C LYS A 52 -8.23 15.62 1.96
N PRO A 53 -9.32 15.39 2.70
CA PRO A 53 -9.68 16.26 3.82
C PRO A 53 -8.61 16.34 4.90
N TRP A 54 -7.67 15.39 4.94
CA TRP A 54 -6.48 15.44 5.80
C TRP A 54 -5.43 16.47 5.38
N ARG A 55 -5.43 16.99 4.15
CA ARG A 55 -4.40 17.94 3.66
C ARG A 55 -4.88 19.39 3.59
N LEU A 56 -6.14 19.66 3.93
CA LEU A 56 -6.64 21.03 3.93
C LEU A 56 -6.09 21.77 5.15
N ASN A 57 -5.48 22.92 4.86
CA ASN A 57 -4.68 23.84 5.68
C ASN A 57 -5.42 24.36 6.94
N THR A 58 -5.90 23.45 7.79
CA THR A 58 -6.54 23.74 9.07
C THR A 58 -5.48 23.62 10.18
N PRO A 59 -5.59 24.38 11.28
CA PRO A 59 -4.65 24.30 12.40
C PRO A 59 -4.63 22.93 13.10
N TYR A 60 -5.48 21.98 12.68
CA TYR A 60 -5.53 20.60 13.13
C TYR A 60 -5.31 19.66 11.93
N PRO A 61 -4.06 19.45 11.48
CA PRO A 61 -3.73 18.85 10.18
C PRO A 61 -4.19 17.40 9.91
N TYR A 62 -5.06 16.81 10.72
CA TYR A 62 -5.33 15.37 10.68
C TYR A 62 -6.73 14.98 11.18
N ARG A 63 -7.79 15.69 10.78
CA ARG A 63 -9.18 15.36 11.19
C ARG A 63 -10.14 15.45 10.01
N TYR A 64 -11.16 14.59 9.98
CA TYR A 64 -12.27 14.77 9.05
C TYR A 64 -13.00 16.09 9.30
N PRO A 65 -13.62 16.69 8.26
CA PRO A 65 -14.44 17.87 8.42
C PRO A 65 -15.51 17.68 9.49
N PHE A 66 -15.82 18.75 10.22
CA PHE A 66 -16.88 18.71 11.23
C PHE A 66 -18.20 18.20 10.63
N GLY A 67 -18.88 17.28 11.32
CA GLY A 67 -20.14 16.71 10.87
C GLY A 67 -20.03 15.60 9.82
N PHE A 68 -18.84 15.29 9.29
CA PHE A 68 -18.66 14.24 8.28
C PHE A 68 -19.13 12.87 8.77
N VAL A 69 -18.66 12.45 9.95
CA VAL A 69 -19.02 11.16 10.56
C VAL A 69 -20.51 11.10 10.92
N GLN A 70 -21.05 12.18 11.49
CA GLN A 70 -22.46 12.28 11.82
C GLN A 70 -23.32 12.18 10.56
N THR A 71 -22.87 12.76 9.45
CA THR A 71 -23.54 12.66 8.16
C THR A 71 -23.51 11.23 7.64
N LEU A 72 -22.36 10.55 7.67
CA LEU A 72 -22.30 9.13 7.28
C LEU A 72 -23.22 8.27 8.13
N ARG A 73 -23.20 8.41 9.46
CA ARG A 73 -24.09 7.64 10.36
C ARG A 73 -25.58 7.88 10.09
N ARG A 74 -25.95 9.09 9.67
CA ARG A 74 -27.33 9.45 9.34
C ARG A 74 -27.77 8.94 7.96
N VAL A 75 -26.86 8.92 6.99
CA VAL A 75 -27.17 8.60 5.58
C VAL A 75 -27.05 7.10 5.30
N LEU A 76 -26.10 6.41 5.95
CA LEU A 76 -25.89 4.98 5.76
C LEU A 76 -26.97 4.20 6.51
N ARG A 77 -27.77 3.43 5.77
CA ARG A 77 -28.88 2.65 6.31
C ARG A 77 -28.38 1.31 6.82
N LYS A 78 -28.92 0.88 7.96
CA LYS A 78 -28.71 -0.49 8.45
C LYS A 78 -29.25 -1.49 7.42
N GLY A 79 -28.50 -2.58 7.18
CA GLY A 79 -28.91 -3.65 6.27
C GLY A 79 -28.69 -3.37 4.78
N VAL A 80 -28.13 -2.21 4.42
CA VAL A 80 -27.67 -1.93 3.05
C VAL A 80 -26.16 -2.16 2.99
N PRO A 81 -25.65 -3.05 2.14
CA PRO A 81 -24.22 -3.22 1.97
C PRO A 81 -23.63 -2.03 1.20
N TYR A 82 -22.61 -1.42 1.75
CA TYR A 82 -21.86 -0.32 1.16
C TYR A 82 -20.42 -0.72 0.91
N VAL A 83 -19.75 -0.04 -0.02
CA VAL A 83 -18.32 -0.19 -0.26
C VAL A 83 -17.62 1.16 -0.25
N ALA A 84 -16.49 1.25 0.46
CA ALA A 84 -15.62 2.40 0.48
C ALA A 84 -14.20 2.01 0.07
N VAL A 85 -13.52 2.91 -0.63
CA VAL A 85 -12.10 2.80 -0.96
C VAL A 85 -11.35 3.84 -0.13
N SER A 86 -10.25 3.44 0.51
CA SER A 86 -9.47 4.34 1.34
C SER A 86 -7.97 4.17 1.15
N GLN A 87 -7.28 5.26 0.82
CA GLN A 87 -5.83 5.33 0.76
C GLN A 87 -5.20 5.71 2.10
N ASN A 88 -5.99 6.21 3.02
CA ASN A 88 -5.51 6.69 4.31
C ASN A 88 -4.84 5.57 5.13
N ALA A 89 -3.76 5.91 5.83
CA ALA A 89 -3.02 5.02 6.72
C ALA A 89 -3.88 4.39 7.83
N GLU A 90 -4.96 5.06 8.24
CA GLU A 90 -5.95 4.58 9.21
C GLU A 90 -7.26 4.14 8.55
N GLY A 91 -7.26 3.99 7.22
CA GLY A 91 -8.43 3.65 6.44
C GLY A 91 -9.53 4.70 6.60
N ILE A 92 -10.77 4.25 6.78
CA ILE A 92 -11.86 5.18 7.02
C ILE A 92 -11.81 5.79 8.43
N MET A 93 -11.18 5.17 9.44
CA MET A 93 -11.33 5.55 10.86
C MET A 93 -10.82 6.96 11.22
N GLY A 94 -9.87 7.49 10.45
CA GLY A 94 -9.23 8.79 10.75
C GLY A 94 -8.32 8.78 11.99
N LEU A 95 -7.65 9.91 12.24
CA LEU A 95 -6.64 10.04 13.31
C LEU A 95 -7.23 9.84 14.69
N ALA A 96 -6.54 9.03 15.51
CA ALA A 96 -6.92 8.72 16.89
C ALA A 96 -8.26 7.98 17.01
N GLY A 97 -8.64 7.21 15.98
CA GLY A 97 -9.85 6.39 16.02
C GLY A 97 -11.11 7.25 16.18
N GLN A 98 -11.20 8.35 15.42
CA GLN A 98 -12.38 9.23 15.39
C GLN A 98 -13.69 8.45 15.24
N PHE A 99 -13.62 7.26 14.66
CA PHE A 99 -14.63 6.24 14.79
C PHE A 99 -14.03 4.84 14.70
N ARG A 100 -14.87 3.85 14.98
CA ARG A 100 -14.54 2.43 14.90
C ARG A 100 -15.18 1.84 13.65
N MET A 101 -14.56 0.82 13.06
CA MET A 101 -15.18 0.03 11.99
C MET A 101 -16.56 -0.52 12.41
N SER A 102 -16.73 -0.85 13.70
CA SER A 102 -18.01 -1.28 14.29
C SER A 102 -19.13 -0.25 14.19
N ASP A 103 -18.82 1.03 13.99
CA ASP A 103 -19.83 2.07 13.83
C ASP A 103 -20.50 1.99 12.44
N PHE A 104 -19.92 1.24 11.50
CA PHE A 104 -20.38 1.05 10.14
C PHE A 104 -20.33 -0.43 9.71
N PRO A 105 -21.07 -1.32 10.38
CA PRO A 105 -20.95 -2.77 10.18
C PRO A 105 -21.38 -3.24 8.78
N SER A 106 -22.10 -2.41 8.03
CA SER A 106 -22.52 -2.71 6.66
C SER A 106 -21.60 -2.11 5.59
N VAL A 107 -20.46 -1.52 5.97
CA VAL A 107 -19.50 -0.93 5.03
C VAL A 107 -18.30 -1.85 4.85
N LEU A 108 -18.18 -2.44 3.66
CA LEU A 108 -16.94 -3.05 3.19
C LEU A 108 -15.91 -1.95 2.88
N VAL A 109 -14.65 -2.16 3.24
CA VAL A 109 -13.59 -1.16 3.09
C VAL A 109 -12.40 -1.79 2.40
N LEU A 110 -12.08 -1.30 1.22
CA LEU A 110 -10.87 -1.66 0.48
C LEU A 110 -9.83 -0.60 0.82
N SER A 111 -8.83 -0.97 1.61
CA SER A 111 -7.87 -0.03 2.21
C SER A 111 -6.46 -0.28 1.71
N ALA A 112 -5.86 0.75 1.13
CA ALA A 112 -4.45 0.72 0.82
C ALA A 112 -3.60 0.91 2.08
N GLY A 113 -3.96 1.85 2.97
CA GLY A 113 -3.07 2.27 4.06
C GLY A 113 -2.97 1.33 5.26
N GLY A 114 -3.94 0.45 5.51
CA GLY A 114 -3.78 -0.57 6.57
C GLY A 114 -5.00 -0.89 7.44
N TYR A 115 -6.15 -0.27 7.19
CA TYR A 115 -7.35 -0.49 8.01
C TYR A 115 -8.60 -0.58 7.16
N GLY A 116 -9.14 -1.79 7.10
CA GLY A 116 -10.35 -2.11 6.36
C GLY A 116 -10.54 -3.61 6.34
N HIS A 117 -11.12 -4.09 5.26
CA HIS A 117 -11.45 -5.49 5.05
C HIS A 117 -10.58 -6.13 3.96
N VAL A 118 -10.16 -5.36 2.96
CA VAL A 118 -9.38 -5.85 1.82
C VAL A 118 -8.18 -4.92 1.62
N ALA A 119 -6.98 -5.48 1.52
CA ALA A 119 -5.76 -4.70 1.28
C ALA A 119 -5.64 -4.31 -0.19
N LEU A 120 -5.35 -3.04 -0.46
CA LEU A 120 -5.04 -2.52 -1.79
C LEU A 120 -3.58 -2.06 -1.90
N PRO A 121 -3.00 -1.98 -3.10
CA PRO A 121 -1.72 -1.31 -3.30
C PRO A 121 -1.78 0.17 -2.90
N LEU A 122 -0.73 0.64 -2.19
CA LEU A 122 -0.62 2.02 -1.74
C LEU A 122 0.29 2.81 -2.70
N PHE A 123 -0.32 3.56 -3.63
CA PHE A 123 0.40 4.32 -4.64
C PHE A 123 0.82 5.71 -4.15
N HIS A 124 2.07 6.09 -4.48
CA HIS A 124 2.55 7.45 -4.27
C HIS A 124 2.35 8.30 -5.52
N THR A 125 1.30 9.10 -5.51
CA THR A 125 0.92 9.98 -6.62
C THR A 125 1.08 11.42 -6.18
N ALA A 126 2.33 11.87 -6.06
CA ALA A 126 2.65 13.25 -5.73
C ALA A 126 2.30 14.20 -6.90
N GLY A 127 1.00 14.45 -7.13
CA GLY A 127 0.49 15.43 -8.09
C GLY A 127 0.76 15.10 -9.56
N LYS A 128 1.10 13.85 -9.87
CA LYS A 128 1.36 13.38 -11.24
C LYS A 128 0.12 12.68 -11.78
N ASP A 129 -0.22 13.00 -13.02
CA ASP A 129 -1.35 12.41 -13.76
C ASP A 129 -1.19 10.88 -13.91
N ILE A 130 -2.30 10.19 -14.15
CA ILE A 130 -2.40 8.72 -14.33
C ILE A 130 -1.41 8.21 -15.38
N SER A 131 -1.17 9.01 -16.43
CA SER A 131 -0.16 8.75 -17.46
C SER A 131 1.27 8.56 -16.92
N TRP A 132 1.60 9.11 -15.75
CA TRP A 132 2.91 8.94 -15.12
C TRP A 132 3.11 7.56 -14.52
N ILE A 133 2.08 6.89 -13.99
CA ILE A 133 2.27 5.55 -13.41
C ILE A 133 2.60 4.55 -14.51
N GLN A 134 1.83 4.57 -15.61
CA GLN A 134 2.08 3.71 -16.76
C GLN A 134 3.47 3.98 -17.36
N LYS A 135 3.80 5.27 -17.56
CA LYS A 135 5.15 5.67 -17.97
C LYS A 135 6.22 5.26 -16.95
N SER A 136 5.93 5.27 -15.65
CA SER A 136 6.89 4.86 -14.62
C SER A 136 7.15 3.36 -14.65
N VAL A 137 6.15 2.54 -14.99
CA VAL A 137 6.33 1.09 -15.16
C VAL A 137 7.18 0.83 -16.40
N GLU A 138 6.88 1.47 -17.52
CA GLU A 138 7.65 1.37 -18.78
C GLU A 138 9.09 1.91 -18.62
N ASP A 139 9.26 3.07 -17.99
CA ASP A 139 10.56 3.67 -17.67
C ASP A 139 11.33 2.78 -16.69
N SER A 140 10.65 2.18 -15.70
CA SER A 140 11.29 1.27 -14.74
C SER A 140 11.78 0.01 -15.42
N MET A 141 11.05 -0.53 -16.39
CA MET A 141 11.50 -1.67 -17.18
C MET A 141 12.70 -1.32 -18.07
N THR A 142 12.70 -0.14 -18.68
CA THR A 142 13.85 0.36 -19.46
C THR A 142 15.07 0.59 -18.56
N LYS A 143 14.86 1.08 -17.34
CA LYS A 143 15.92 1.21 -16.31
C LYS A 143 16.34 -0.14 -15.75
N GLN A 144 15.46 -1.14 -15.68
CA GLN A 144 15.77 -2.49 -15.22
C GLN A 144 16.80 -3.16 -16.12
N ALA A 145 16.72 -2.93 -17.44
CA ALA A 145 17.73 -3.39 -18.40
C ALA A 145 19.13 -2.80 -18.16
N LYS A 146 19.26 -1.73 -17.36
CA LYS A 146 20.53 -1.09 -16.99
C LYS A 146 21.03 -1.50 -15.61
N ARG A 147 20.36 -2.42 -14.92
CA ARG A 147 20.78 -2.86 -13.58
C ARG A 147 22.00 -3.76 -13.68
N GLU A 148 22.88 -3.63 -12.69
CA GLU A 148 23.98 -4.58 -12.51
C GLU A 148 23.42 -6.00 -12.31
N PRO A 149 24.07 -7.02 -12.91
CA PRO A 149 23.76 -8.42 -12.63
C PRO A 149 23.77 -8.69 -11.12
N VAL A 150 22.86 -9.55 -10.66
CA VAL A 150 22.62 -9.84 -9.23
C VAL A 150 23.92 -10.13 -8.45
N GLY A 151 24.88 -10.83 -9.06
CA GLY A 151 26.17 -11.15 -8.44
C GLY A 151 27.07 -9.95 -8.18
N ARG A 152 26.95 -8.89 -8.99
CA ARG A 152 27.77 -7.66 -8.95
C ARG A 152 27.16 -6.54 -8.10
N ARG A 153 25.95 -6.76 -7.56
CA ARG A 153 25.25 -5.77 -6.75
C ARG A 153 25.91 -5.60 -5.37
N LYS A 154 26.07 -4.34 -4.97
CA LYS A 154 26.79 -3.93 -3.76
C LYS A 154 26.08 -4.29 -2.46
N TYR A 155 24.75 -4.23 -2.47
CA TYR A 155 23.95 -4.36 -1.25
C TYR A 155 23.22 -5.70 -1.21
N PHE A 156 23.31 -6.38 -0.07
CA PHE A 156 22.51 -7.55 0.23
C PHE A 156 21.05 -7.15 0.41
N VAL A 157 20.79 -6.20 1.32
CA VAL A 157 19.47 -5.61 1.53
C VAL A 157 19.59 -4.09 1.67
N SER A 158 18.54 -3.36 1.31
CA SER A 158 18.48 -1.91 1.52
C SER A 158 17.10 -1.42 1.94
N PHE A 159 17.06 -0.29 2.64
CA PHE A 159 15.87 0.51 2.83
C PHE A 159 16.19 1.99 2.61
N VAL A 160 15.34 2.69 1.88
CA VAL A 160 15.44 4.15 1.74
C VAL A 160 14.14 4.80 2.23
N GLY A 161 14.24 5.62 3.27
CA GLY A 161 13.09 6.28 3.86
C GLY A 161 13.34 6.80 5.27
N THR A 162 12.29 7.33 5.89
CA THR A 162 12.37 7.91 7.24
C THR A 162 12.28 6.83 8.31
N MET A 163 13.31 6.70 9.15
CA MET A 163 13.35 5.73 10.27
C MET A 163 12.25 5.99 11.31
N GLY A 164 11.99 7.25 11.63
CA GLY A 164 10.95 7.63 12.60
C GLY A 164 9.51 7.45 12.11
N HIS A 165 9.28 7.04 10.86
CA HIS A 165 7.94 6.96 10.28
C HIS A 165 7.33 5.54 10.39
N SER A 166 7.40 4.96 11.58
CA SER A 166 6.78 3.67 11.92
C SER A 166 6.49 3.59 13.43
N PRO A 167 5.45 2.86 13.88
CA PRO A 167 5.21 2.63 15.30
C PRO A 167 6.37 1.87 15.97
N ARG A 168 6.53 2.08 17.29
CA ARG A 168 7.45 1.31 18.15
C ARG A 168 8.90 1.28 17.64
N ASN A 169 9.35 2.30 16.91
CA ASN A 169 10.69 2.38 16.31
C ASN A 169 11.06 1.17 15.42
N MET A 170 10.07 0.48 14.84
CA MET A 170 10.30 -0.74 14.05
C MET A 170 11.36 -0.57 12.96
N ARG A 171 11.37 0.54 12.23
CA ARG A 171 12.35 0.76 11.16
C ARG A 171 13.78 0.87 11.70
N GLN A 172 13.96 1.41 12.91
CA GLN A 172 15.26 1.42 13.57
C GLN A 172 15.66 0.01 14.02
N GLU A 173 14.72 -0.76 14.56
CA GLU A 173 14.95 -2.16 14.93
C GLU A 173 15.34 -3.00 13.71
N MET A 174 14.63 -2.84 12.59
CA MET A 174 14.95 -3.47 11.30
C MET A 174 16.37 -3.14 10.84
N LYS A 175 16.77 -1.87 10.96
CA LYS A 175 18.13 -1.43 10.63
C LYS A 175 19.15 -2.16 11.50
N ASN A 176 18.96 -2.16 12.82
CA ASN A 176 19.88 -2.81 13.76
C ASN A 176 20.00 -4.31 13.47
N VAL A 177 18.87 -5.02 13.29
CA VAL A 177 18.85 -6.44 12.94
C VAL A 177 19.62 -6.73 11.64
N SER A 178 19.44 -5.89 10.62
CA SER A 178 20.11 -6.08 9.33
C SER A 178 21.61 -5.81 9.41
N GLU A 179 22.03 -4.81 10.18
CA GLU A 179 23.45 -4.50 10.42
C GLU A 179 24.13 -5.58 11.26
N ASP A 180 23.46 -6.10 12.28
CA ASP A 180 24.00 -7.17 13.12
C ASP A 180 24.07 -8.50 12.37
N PHE A 181 23.14 -8.76 11.45
CA PHE A 181 23.23 -9.89 10.53
C PHE A 181 24.51 -9.85 9.69
N LEU A 182 24.88 -8.68 9.13
CA LEU A 182 26.14 -8.55 8.35
C LEU A 182 27.40 -8.79 9.18
N LYS A 183 27.40 -8.38 10.45
CA LYS A 183 28.57 -8.61 11.33
C LYS A 183 28.78 -10.09 11.63
N SER A 184 27.71 -10.88 11.56
CA SER A 184 27.67 -12.28 12.00
C SER A 184 27.63 -13.30 10.84
N HIS A 185 27.48 -12.85 9.60
CA HIS A 185 27.32 -13.72 8.44
C HIS A 185 28.14 -13.22 7.25
N ASP A 186 28.76 -14.15 6.51
CA ASP A 186 29.37 -13.82 5.22
C ASP A 186 28.29 -13.53 4.18
N THR A 187 28.24 -12.28 3.72
CA THR A 187 27.35 -11.81 2.65
C THR A 187 28.04 -11.70 1.30
N ARG A 188 29.21 -12.33 1.15
CA ARG A 188 30.04 -12.34 -0.05
C ARG A 188 30.49 -10.93 -0.42
N GLY A 189 30.92 -10.18 0.59
CA GLY A 189 31.38 -8.79 0.47
C GLY A 189 30.28 -7.74 0.28
N ARG A 190 28.99 -8.10 0.44
CA ARG A 190 27.86 -7.18 0.23
C ARG A 190 27.46 -6.47 1.52
N GLY A 191 27.20 -5.16 1.40
CA GLY A 191 26.77 -4.32 2.54
C GLY A 191 25.25 -4.29 2.74
N VAL A 192 24.82 -3.43 3.67
CA VAL A 192 23.45 -2.95 3.81
C VAL A 192 23.45 -1.46 3.53
N ALA A 193 22.33 -0.95 3.00
CA ALA A 193 22.16 0.48 2.79
C ALA A 193 20.88 0.96 3.49
N PHE A 194 21.04 1.95 4.37
CA PHE A 194 19.95 2.63 5.06
C PHE A 194 20.11 4.13 4.83
N GLU A 195 19.29 4.69 3.95
CA GLU A 195 19.36 6.13 3.65
C GLU A 195 18.07 6.86 4.02
N HIS A 196 18.24 8.11 4.44
CA HIS A 196 17.12 9.00 4.68
C HIS A 196 16.69 9.68 3.38
N PHE A 197 15.40 9.61 3.06
CA PHE A 197 14.84 10.39 1.96
C PHE A 197 14.51 11.81 2.43
N SER A 198 15.39 12.76 2.13
CA SER A 198 15.30 14.16 2.57
C SER A 198 14.54 15.09 1.61
N GLY A 199 13.89 14.56 0.55
CA GLY A 199 13.12 15.34 -0.42
C GLY A 199 13.70 15.36 -1.85
N PRO A 200 13.21 16.25 -2.74
CA PRO A 200 13.44 16.17 -4.20
C PRO A 200 14.91 16.17 -4.66
N GLY A 201 15.84 16.70 -3.87
CA GLY A 201 17.29 16.65 -4.15
C GLY A 201 17.99 15.34 -3.75
N SER A 202 17.36 14.52 -2.90
CA SER A 202 17.85 13.17 -2.54
C SER A 202 17.47 12.09 -3.57
N ALA A 203 16.71 12.48 -4.61
CA ALA A 203 16.18 11.59 -5.64
C ALA A 203 17.28 10.80 -6.39
N VAL A 204 18.51 11.31 -6.46
CA VAL A 204 19.61 10.69 -7.21
C VAL A 204 20.26 9.51 -6.45
N GLN A 205 20.14 9.45 -5.12
CA GLN A 205 20.79 8.39 -4.33
C GLN A 205 19.90 7.15 -4.12
N TRP A 206 18.58 7.32 -3.96
CA TRP A 206 17.70 6.20 -3.60
C TRP A 206 17.51 5.18 -4.74
N GLU A 207 17.31 5.63 -5.99
CA GLU A 207 17.15 4.71 -7.14
C GLU A 207 18.44 3.89 -7.32
N SER A 208 19.61 4.53 -7.18
CA SER A 208 20.91 3.87 -7.27
C SER A 208 21.07 2.78 -6.21
N ILE A 209 20.73 3.08 -4.96
CA ILE A 209 20.77 2.10 -3.87
C ILE A 209 19.85 0.93 -4.17
N MET A 210 18.60 1.20 -4.51
CA MET A 210 17.63 0.17 -4.85
C MET A 210 18.13 -0.72 -6.01
N PHE A 211 18.68 -0.14 -7.08
CA PHE A 211 19.20 -0.91 -8.21
C PHE A 211 20.46 -1.72 -7.88
N GLN A 212 21.26 -1.28 -6.91
CA GLN A 212 22.42 -2.00 -6.39
C GLN A 212 22.08 -2.99 -5.27
N SER A 213 20.80 -3.21 -4.97
CA SER A 213 20.35 -4.16 -3.95
C SER A 213 19.88 -5.48 -4.54
N ARG A 214 20.10 -6.57 -3.79
CA ARG A 214 19.49 -7.88 -4.09
C ARG A 214 18.03 -7.93 -3.62
N PHE A 215 17.74 -7.36 -2.45
CA PHE A 215 16.39 -7.29 -1.89
C PHE A 215 16.09 -5.88 -1.35
N SER A 216 14.84 -5.46 -1.47
CA SER A 216 14.36 -4.19 -0.89
C SER A 216 13.58 -4.47 0.38
N LEU A 217 14.05 -3.97 1.53
CA LEU A 217 13.30 -4.03 2.77
C LEU A 217 12.16 -3.00 2.69
N VAL A 218 10.92 -3.46 2.83
CA VAL A 218 9.72 -2.61 2.75
C VAL A 218 8.95 -2.66 4.06
N PRO A 219 9.48 -2.06 5.15
CA PRO A 219 8.80 -2.01 6.43
C PRO A 219 7.53 -1.16 6.32
N ARG A 220 6.51 -1.52 7.12
CA ARG A 220 5.31 -0.69 7.25
C ARG A 220 5.64 0.77 7.59
N GLY A 221 4.74 1.66 7.21
CA GLY A 221 4.80 3.09 7.55
C GLY A 221 4.05 3.39 8.84
N TYR A 222 3.45 4.59 8.89
CA TYR A 222 2.48 4.93 9.92
C TYR A 222 1.28 3.96 9.91
N GLY A 223 0.73 3.69 8.71
CA GLY A 223 -0.26 2.65 8.48
C GLY A 223 0.36 1.24 8.51
N ARG A 224 -0.42 0.22 8.15
CA ARG A 224 0.12 -1.15 8.04
C ARG A 224 0.96 -1.36 6.79
N THR A 225 0.85 -0.52 5.77
CA THR A 225 1.75 -0.55 4.61
C THR A 225 2.50 0.77 4.39
N ALA A 226 3.30 0.85 3.34
CA ALA A 226 4.01 2.03 2.91
C ALA A 226 4.07 2.11 1.38
N PHE A 227 4.18 3.32 0.84
CA PHE A 227 4.43 3.55 -0.60
C PHE A 227 5.61 2.73 -1.12
N HIS A 228 6.61 2.53 -0.28
CA HIS A 228 7.84 1.80 -0.60
C HIS A 228 7.62 0.36 -1.10
N LEU A 229 6.52 -0.28 -0.70
CA LEU A 229 6.16 -1.60 -1.23
C LEU A 229 5.93 -1.56 -2.74
N VAL A 230 5.09 -0.63 -3.19
CA VAL A 230 4.75 -0.49 -4.61
C VAL A 230 5.95 0.05 -5.38
N GLU A 231 6.72 0.98 -4.80
CA GLU A 231 7.97 1.48 -5.39
C GLU A 231 8.95 0.33 -5.68
N ALA A 232 9.19 -0.57 -4.72
CA ALA A 232 10.07 -1.72 -4.92
C ALA A 232 9.57 -2.64 -6.04
N ILE A 233 8.27 -2.94 -6.06
CA ILE A 233 7.64 -3.78 -7.09
C ILE A 233 7.78 -3.15 -8.48
N HIS A 234 7.48 -1.85 -8.61
CA HIS A 234 7.63 -1.12 -9.88
C HIS A 234 9.07 -1.05 -10.37
N ARG A 235 10.06 -1.12 -9.47
CA ARG A 235 11.49 -1.21 -9.83
C ARG A 235 11.96 -2.64 -10.15
N GLY A 236 11.08 -3.63 -10.12
CA GLY A 236 11.43 -5.03 -10.37
C GLY A 236 12.34 -5.60 -9.29
N LEU A 237 12.24 -5.10 -8.05
CA LEU A 237 12.99 -5.59 -6.90
C LEU A 237 12.12 -6.55 -6.09
N ILE A 238 12.74 -7.62 -5.58
CA ILE A 238 12.08 -8.53 -4.64
C ILE A 238 11.82 -7.78 -3.33
N PRO A 239 10.55 -7.53 -2.95
CA PRO A 239 10.21 -6.84 -1.73
C PRO A 239 10.27 -7.80 -0.53
N VAL A 240 10.82 -7.32 0.59
CA VAL A 240 10.80 -7.98 1.90
C VAL A 240 9.95 -7.14 2.84
N TYR A 241 8.66 -7.45 2.91
CA TYR A 241 7.69 -6.71 3.69
C TYR A 241 7.77 -7.06 5.18
N ILE A 242 7.90 -6.02 6.01
CA ILE A 242 8.13 -6.19 7.45
C ILE A 242 6.98 -5.55 8.23
N TYR A 243 6.31 -6.36 9.04
CA TYR A 243 5.12 -5.97 9.82
C TYR A 243 5.32 -6.17 11.33
N LEU A 244 4.47 -5.51 12.13
CA LEU A 244 4.52 -5.55 13.61
C LEU A 244 3.65 -6.65 14.20
N ASP A 245 2.44 -6.77 13.68
CA ASP A 245 1.37 -7.60 14.21
C ASP A 245 1.02 -8.71 13.22
N GLN A 246 0.57 -8.33 12.03
CA GLN A 246 0.24 -9.26 10.97
C GLN A 246 0.48 -8.61 9.60
N PRO A 247 0.62 -9.40 8.52
CA PRO A 247 0.80 -8.82 7.22
C PRO A 247 -0.45 -8.08 6.73
N TRP A 248 -0.26 -6.92 6.09
CA TRP A 248 -1.30 -6.22 5.33
C TRP A 248 -0.81 -6.00 3.90
N LEU A 249 -1.01 -7.02 3.08
CA LEU A 249 -0.50 -7.08 1.72
C LEU A 249 -1.66 -7.21 0.73
N PRO A 250 -1.65 -6.45 -0.38
CA PRO A 250 -2.53 -6.73 -1.49
C PRO A 250 -2.13 -8.08 -2.10
N TYR A 251 -3.13 -8.86 -2.53
CA TYR A 251 -2.91 -10.14 -3.22
C TYR A 251 -2.00 -11.10 -2.44
N PRO A 252 -2.31 -11.46 -1.19
CA PRO A 252 -1.36 -12.14 -0.31
C PRO A 252 -0.86 -13.49 -0.86
N HIS A 253 -1.74 -14.29 -1.47
CA HIS A 253 -1.34 -15.57 -2.09
C HIS A 253 -0.40 -15.37 -3.29
N LEU A 254 -0.68 -14.35 -4.10
CA LEU A 254 0.18 -13.99 -5.22
C LEU A 254 1.52 -13.41 -4.74
N TYR A 255 1.49 -12.62 -3.67
CA TYR A 255 2.68 -12.00 -3.10
C TYR A 255 3.71 -13.05 -2.66
N GLU A 256 3.26 -14.17 -2.10
CA GLU A 256 4.13 -15.28 -1.67
C GLU A 256 4.93 -15.92 -2.82
N THR A 257 4.54 -15.70 -4.09
CA THR A 257 5.25 -16.25 -5.25
C THR A 257 6.43 -15.39 -5.71
N PHE A 258 6.53 -14.13 -5.26
CA PHE A 258 7.55 -13.19 -5.75
C PHE A 258 8.21 -12.34 -4.66
N GLY A 259 7.61 -12.25 -3.47
CA GLY A 259 8.07 -11.45 -2.36
C GLY A 259 8.16 -12.26 -1.08
N TYR A 260 8.66 -11.61 -0.02
CA TYR A 260 8.76 -12.21 1.30
C TYR A 260 8.09 -11.31 2.32
N SER A 261 7.39 -11.90 3.29
CA SER A 261 6.83 -11.16 4.42
C SER A 261 7.30 -11.74 5.75
N THR A 262 7.55 -10.89 6.74
CA THR A 262 8.00 -11.33 8.06
C THR A 262 7.62 -10.34 9.15
N GLY A 263 7.38 -10.84 10.37
CA GLY A 263 7.45 -10.02 11.56
C GLY A 263 8.88 -9.57 11.82
N ILE A 264 9.08 -8.44 12.51
CA ILE A 264 10.42 -7.93 12.83
C ILE A 264 11.26 -8.93 13.65
N SER A 265 10.64 -9.67 14.56
CA SER A 265 11.28 -10.70 15.37
C SER A 265 11.83 -11.87 14.56
N ASP A 266 11.20 -12.18 13.41
CA ASP A 266 11.58 -13.28 12.53
C ASP A 266 12.53 -12.85 11.39
N LEU A 267 12.80 -11.54 11.27
CA LEU A 267 13.66 -10.99 10.24
C LEU A 267 15.06 -11.64 10.20
N PRO A 268 15.77 -11.92 11.31
CA PRO A 268 17.07 -12.58 11.26
C PRO A 268 17.02 -13.95 10.56
N ARG A 269 15.97 -14.74 10.82
CA ARG A 269 15.77 -16.05 10.19
C ARG A 269 15.52 -15.91 8.69
N LEU A 270 14.70 -14.93 8.30
CA LEU A 270 14.46 -14.65 6.89
C LEU A 270 15.74 -14.18 6.18
N LEU A 271 16.51 -13.26 6.79
CA LEU A 271 17.78 -12.79 6.21
C LEU A 271 18.76 -13.95 5.97
N LYS A 272 18.83 -14.92 6.87
CA LYS A 272 19.62 -16.15 6.66
C LYS A 272 19.17 -16.92 5.42
N LYS A 273 17.85 -17.09 5.22
CA LYS A 273 17.29 -17.73 4.02
C LYS A 273 17.64 -16.94 2.75
N LEU A 274 17.46 -15.62 2.78
CA LEU A 274 17.75 -14.74 1.62
C LEU A 274 19.24 -14.74 1.26
N ASN A 275 20.14 -14.78 2.25
CA ASN A 275 21.59 -14.81 2.02
C ASN A 275 22.05 -16.13 1.36
N ALA A 276 21.29 -17.22 1.56
CA ALA A 276 21.57 -18.51 0.95
C ALA A 276 21.11 -18.60 -0.52
N MET A 277 20.27 -17.68 -0.99
CA MET A 277 19.79 -17.69 -2.37
C MET A 277 20.92 -17.48 -3.38
N THR A 278 20.82 -18.21 -4.49
CA THR A 278 21.65 -18.07 -5.69
C THR A 278 21.25 -16.83 -6.49
N ASP A 279 22.12 -16.43 -7.41
CA ASP A 279 21.83 -15.29 -8.29
C ASP A 279 20.70 -15.63 -9.29
N ASP A 280 20.58 -16.89 -9.70
CA ASP A 280 19.53 -17.36 -10.60
C ASP A 280 18.15 -17.35 -9.92
N GLU A 281 18.05 -17.82 -8.67
CA GLU A 281 16.81 -17.77 -7.89
C GLU A 281 16.31 -16.33 -7.72
N ILE A 282 17.23 -15.39 -7.46
CA ILE A 282 16.89 -13.97 -7.36
C ILE A 282 16.48 -13.40 -8.71
N THR A 283 17.19 -13.74 -9.79
CA THR A 283 16.84 -13.28 -11.14
C THR A 283 15.46 -13.78 -11.58
N ALA A 284 15.12 -15.04 -11.25
CA ALA A 284 13.79 -15.60 -11.46
C ALA A 284 12.73 -14.86 -10.63
N GLY A 285 13.01 -14.57 -9.35
CA GLY A 285 12.14 -13.78 -8.49
C GLY A 285 11.90 -12.36 -9.04
N GLU A 286 12.93 -11.67 -9.52
CA GLU A 286 12.80 -10.33 -10.12
C GLU A 286 11.97 -10.35 -11.42
N SER A 287 12.07 -11.43 -12.19
CA SER A 287 11.25 -11.64 -13.39
C SER A 287 9.77 -11.83 -13.02
N ALA A 288 9.48 -12.58 -11.95
CA ALA A 288 8.15 -12.73 -11.38
C ALA A 288 7.60 -11.36 -10.90
N VAL A 289 8.37 -10.60 -10.13
CA VAL A 289 8.00 -9.23 -9.69
C VAL A 289 7.59 -8.36 -10.89
N ALA A 290 8.41 -8.35 -11.96
CA ALA A 290 8.13 -7.52 -13.14
C ALA A 290 6.83 -7.93 -13.85
N ALA A 291 6.53 -9.23 -13.93
CA ALA A 291 5.28 -9.72 -14.51
C ALA A 291 4.06 -9.30 -13.68
N PHE A 292 4.16 -9.38 -12.34
CA PHE A 292 3.08 -9.00 -11.44
C PHE A 292 2.87 -7.49 -11.34
N ALA A 293 3.95 -6.70 -11.40
CA ALA A 293 3.87 -5.25 -11.41
C ALA A 293 2.91 -4.74 -12.50
N ARG A 294 3.00 -5.30 -13.72
CA ARG A 294 2.14 -4.93 -14.86
C ARG A 294 0.70 -5.40 -14.73
N SER A 295 0.49 -6.57 -14.13
CA SER A 295 -0.84 -7.21 -14.11
C SER A 295 -1.66 -6.89 -12.86
N HIS A 296 -1.05 -6.39 -11.79
CA HIS A 296 -1.70 -6.23 -10.47
C HIS A 296 -1.40 -4.90 -9.77
N PHE A 297 -0.34 -4.19 -10.16
CA PHE A 297 0.11 -2.96 -9.51
C PHE A 297 0.05 -1.75 -10.44
N THR A 298 -0.89 -1.71 -11.39
CA THR A 298 -1.29 -0.45 -12.06
C THR A 298 -2.66 -0.03 -11.56
N ASP A 299 -3.01 1.24 -11.75
CA ASP A 299 -4.32 1.75 -11.35
C ASP A 299 -5.45 0.97 -12.06
N GLU A 300 -5.30 0.73 -13.36
CA GLU A 300 -6.26 -0.04 -14.17
C GLU A 300 -6.40 -1.47 -13.65
N ALA A 301 -5.27 -2.15 -13.44
CA ALA A 301 -5.25 -3.53 -12.94
C ALA A 301 -5.92 -3.66 -11.56
N VAL A 302 -5.62 -2.72 -10.66
CA VAL A 302 -6.23 -2.71 -9.32
C VAL A 302 -7.74 -2.49 -9.41
N ILE A 303 -8.20 -1.59 -10.28
CA ILE A 303 -9.63 -1.36 -10.49
C ILE A 303 -10.33 -2.59 -11.05
N GLU A 304 -9.73 -3.30 -12.01
CA GLU A 304 -10.30 -4.54 -12.54
C GLU A 304 -10.39 -5.63 -11.47
N GLN A 305 -9.35 -5.78 -10.63
CA GLN A 305 -9.38 -6.68 -9.47
C GLN A 305 -10.50 -6.30 -8.49
N MET A 306 -10.68 -5.01 -8.21
CA MET A 306 -11.76 -4.51 -7.35
C MET A 306 -13.15 -4.80 -7.92
N LYS A 307 -13.36 -4.59 -9.23
CA LYS A 307 -14.63 -4.92 -9.90
C LYS A 307 -14.92 -6.41 -9.82
N ALA A 308 -13.94 -7.25 -10.17
CA ALA A 308 -14.09 -8.70 -10.10
C ALA A 308 -14.43 -9.13 -8.66
N PHE A 309 -13.73 -8.61 -7.66
CA PHE A 309 -14.02 -8.87 -6.25
C PHE A 309 -15.46 -8.50 -5.85
N LEU A 310 -15.93 -7.31 -6.21
CA LEU A 310 -17.27 -6.85 -5.84
C LEU A 310 -18.39 -7.61 -6.56
N LEU A 311 -18.12 -8.12 -7.75
CA LEU A 311 -19.05 -8.93 -8.55
C LEU A 311 -18.99 -10.43 -8.21
N GLY A 312 -18.09 -10.85 -7.32
CA GLY A 312 -17.87 -12.27 -7.01
C GLY A 312 -17.21 -13.05 -8.15
N GLY A 313 -16.49 -12.36 -9.03
CA GLY A 313 -15.69 -12.95 -10.11
C GLY A 313 -14.27 -13.35 -9.67
N PRO A 314 -13.46 -13.91 -10.59
CA PRO A 314 -12.09 -14.29 -10.31
C PRO A 314 -11.21 -13.09 -9.95
N THR A 315 -10.56 -13.14 -8.78
CA THR A 315 -9.70 -12.07 -8.27
C THR A 315 -8.68 -12.62 -7.27
N ASP A 316 -7.55 -11.93 -7.13
CA ASP A 316 -6.54 -12.20 -6.10
C ASP A 316 -6.76 -11.37 -4.82
N LEU A 317 -7.77 -10.48 -4.81
CA LEU A 317 -8.15 -9.75 -3.61
C LEU A 317 -8.83 -10.68 -2.61
N VAL A 318 -8.44 -10.56 -1.34
CA VAL A 318 -9.01 -11.36 -0.26
C VAL A 318 -9.40 -10.48 0.92
N CYS A 319 -10.46 -10.88 1.62
CA CYS A 319 -10.79 -10.32 2.91
C CYS A 319 -9.75 -10.75 3.96
N GLN A 320 -9.29 -9.80 4.76
CA GLN A 320 -8.35 -10.02 5.85
C GLN A 320 -8.96 -9.48 7.13
N LYS A 321 -9.11 -10.35 8.14
CA LYS A 321 -9.51 -9.90 9.48
C LYS A 321 -8.33 -9.18 10.10
N LEU A 322 -8.53 -7.93 10.49
CA LEU A 322 -7.51 -7.13 11.14
C LEU A 322 -7.67 -7.17 12.67
N PRO A 323 -6.56 -7.25 13.44
CA PRO A 323 -6.60 -6.99 14.86
C PRO A 323 -6.85 -5.49 15.08
N GLU A 324 -7.33 -5.16 16.29
CA GLU A 324 -7.54 -3.77 16.70
C GLU A 324 -6.30 -2.91 16.47
N SER A 325 -6.51 -1.63 16.20
CA SER A 325 -5.46 -0.77 15.68
C SER A 325 -4.41 -0.41 16.73
N VAL A 326 -3.16 -0.84 16.52
CA VAL A 326 -2.00 -0.25 17.21
C VAL A 326 -1.54 0.94 16.36
N THR A 327 -2.09 2.12 16.64
CA THR A 327 -1.59 3.37 16.04
C THR A 327 -0.30 3.79 16.74
N GLY A 328 0.57 4.54 16.04
CA GLY A 328 1.91 4.93 16.52
C GLY A 328 1.94 5.80 17.78
N LYS A 329 0.79 6.14 18.36
CA LYS A 329 0.68 6.81 19.66
C LYS A 329 0.04 5.85 20.66
N GLY A 330 0.87 5.07 21.33
CA GLY A 330 0.74 4.35 22.62
C GLY A 330 -0.57 4.25 23.43
N THR A 331 -1.77 4.38 22.87
CA THR A 331 -3.01 4.13 23.59
C THR A 331 -3.45 2.70 23.34
N ASN A 332 -3.21 1.85 24.33
CA ASN A 332 -3.89 0.57 24.49
C ASN A 332 -5.41 0.82 24.49
N ASN A 333 -6.07 0.61 23.36
CA ASN A 333 -7.50 0.30 23.38
C ASN A 333 -7.61 -1.21 23.56
N SER A 334 -7.52 -1.66 24.80
CA SER A 334 -8.00 -2.97 25.21
C SER A 334 -9.51 -2.87 25.40
N ALA A 335 -10.32 -3.30 24.44
CA ALA A 335 -11.74 -3.52 24.65
C ALA A 335 -12.37 -4.53 23.68
N GLY A 336 -12.30 -5.81 24.05
CA GLY A 336 -13.48 -6.67 23.93
C GLY A 336 -13.46 -7.72 22.82
N VAL A 337 -13.25 -8.96 23.28
CA VAL A 337 -13.83 -10.21 22.76
C VAL A 337 -15.07 -9.98 21.89
N TRP A 338 -15.05 -10.41 20.63
CA TRP A 338 -16.26 -10.83 19.92
C TRP A 338 -16.03 -12.10 19.12
N ALA A 339 -16.99 -13.00 19.32
CA ALA A 339 -17.06 -14.39 18.94
C ALA A 339 -17.37 -14.62 17.45
N GLN A 340 -17.42 -15.91 17.12
CA GLN A 340 -17.65 -16.59 15.84
C GLN A 340 -18.70 -15.98 14.93
#